data_AF-A0AAU1N246-F1
#
_entry.id   AF-A0AAU1N246-F1
#
_cell.length_a   1.000
_cell.length_b   1.000
_cell.length_c   1.000
_cell.angle_alpha   90.00
_cell.angle_beta   90.00
_cell.angle_gamma   90.00
#
_symmetry.space_group_name_H-M   'P 1'
#
loop_
_entity.id
_entity.type
_entity.pdbx_description
1 polymer ?
#
loop_
_entity_poly.entity_id
_entity_poly.type
_entity_poly.pdbx_seq_one_letter_code
_entity_poly.pdbx_strand_id
1 'polypeptide(L)'
;MNSAATVLPTPDLDAGGDFLLPLPDPAQRLDLAPPAPTCLTSCDRHRLSLNATLTTAGIPPHPDDMEAIDALSALDDTVALAVQRWLMSRPAVLFG
;
A
#
# COMPACT_ATOMS: atom_id res chain seq x y z
N MET A 1 11.36 34.04 10.00
CA MET A 1 12.41 33.02 10.25
C MET A 1 12.20 32.47 11.65
N ASN A 2 11.49 31.36 11.77
CA ASN A 2 11.48 30.50 12.95
C ASN A 2 10.98 29.12 12.51
N SER A 3 11.94 28.28 12.12
CA SER A 3 11.73 26.86 11.87
C SER A 3 11.33 26.18 13.18
N ALA A 4 10.12 25.64 13.26
CA ALA A 4 9.76 24.71 14.32
C ALA A 4 10.42 23.36 13.98
N ALA A 5 11.54 23.08 14.61
CA ALA A 5 12.18 21.78 14.54
C ALA A 5 11.23 20.73 15.11
N THR A 6 10.90 19.72 14.31
CA THR A 6 10.31 18.46 14.79
C THR A 6 11.25 17.86 15.82
N VAL A 7 10.94 18.05 17.11
CA VAL A 7 11.58 17.30 18.19
C VAL A 7 10.95 15.92 18.16
N LEU A 8 11.64 14.98 17.51
CA LEU A 8 11.30 13.57 17.61
C LEU A 8 11.60 13.15 19.07
N PRO A 9 10.62 12.64 19.84
CA PRO A 9 10.90 12.21 21.21
C PRO A 9 11.88 11.03 21.17
N THR A 10 13.03 11.19 21.82
CA THR A 10 14.01 10.11 22.02
C THR A 10 13.36 9.02 22.88
N PRO A 11 13.30 7.76 22.43
CA PRO A 11 12.68 6.71 23.23
C PRO A 11 13.57 6.40 24.44
N ASP A 12 13.02 6.59 25.64
CA ASP A 12 13.60 6.09 26.88
C ASP A 12 13.27 4.59 26.97
N LEU A 13 14.28 3.75 26.72
CA LEU A 13 14.15 2.29 26.58
C LEU A 13 14.06 1.55 27.92
N ASP A 14 14.01 2.26 29.07
CA ASP A 14 14.07 1.66 30.41
C ASP A 14 12.67 1.32 30.99
N ALA A 15 11.60 1.92 30.46
CA ALA A 15 10.24 1.64 30.93
C ALA A 15 9.66 0.41 30.21
N GLY A 16 9.79 -0.76 30.83
CA GLY A 16 9.18 -2.04 30.41
C GLY A 16 7.66 -2.07 30.48
N GLY A 17 6.99 -1.15 29.79
CA GLY A 17 5.55 -1.17 29.55
C GLY A 17 5.31 -1.11 28.06
N ASP A 18 4.54 -2.07 27.54
CA ASP A 18 4.03 -2.04 26.18
C ASP A 18 3.46 -0.65 25.86
N PHE A 19 4.13 0.10 24.99
CA PHE A 19 3.69 1.43 24.55
C PHE A 19 2.42 1.26 23.70
N LEU A 20 1.28 1.08 24.35
CA LEU A 20 -0.02 1.17 23.72
C LEU A 20 -0.21 2.62 23.28
N LEU A 21 0.15 2.90 22.04
CA LEU A 21 -0.14 4.18 21.42
C LEU A 21 -1.65 4.41 21.53
N PRO A 22 -2.10 5.54 22.10
CA PRO A 22 -3.51 5.85 22.17
C PRO A 22 -4.08 5.85 20.75
N LEU A 23 -5.27 5.28 20.58
CA LEU A 23 -5.94 5.24 19.29
C LEU A 23 -6.00 6.68 18.73
N PRO A 24 -5.38 6.98 17.58
CA PRO A 24 -5.42 8.33 17.01
C PRO A 24 -6.86 8.84 16.89
N ASP A 25 -7.08 10.03 17.43
CA ASP A 25 -8.36 10.72 17.50
C ASP A 25 -9.01 10.75 16.11
N PRO A 26 -10.24 10.24 15.95
CA PRO A 26 -10.94 10.27 14.67
C PRO A 26 -11.08 11.68 14.07
N ALA A 27 -11.15 12.72 14.90
CA ALA A 27 -11.24 14.12 14.45
C ALA A 27 -9.89 14.71 14.01
N GLN A 28 -8.77 14.06 14.36
CA GLN A 28 -7.42 14.46 13.95
C GLN A 28 -6.86 13.59 12.81
N ARG A 29 -7.56 12.52 12.41
CA ARG A 29 -7.31 11.87 11.13
C ARG A 29 -7.60 12.94 10.09
N LEU A 30 -6.55 13.40 9.40
CA LEU A 30 -6.54 14.39 8.33
C LEU A 30 -7.96 14.84 7.93
N ASP A 31 -8.25 16.14 7.99
CA ASP A 31 -9.42 16.83 7.41
C ASP A 31 -9.52 16.61 5.87
N LEU A 32 -9.42 15.37 5.41
CA LEU A 32 -10.16 14.84 4.29
C LEU A 32 -11.63 14.91 4.73
N ALA A 33 -12.21 16.12 4.76
CA ALA A 33 -13.65 16.29 4.49
C ALA A 33 -13.97 15.26 3.41
N PRO A 34 -14.96 14.34 3.61
CA PRO A 34 -15.06 13.12 2.80
C PRO A 34 -14.91 13.55 1.35
N PRO A 35 -13.75 13.29 0.71
CA PRO A 35 -13.57 13.77 -0.64
C PRO A 35 -14.70 13.07 -1.38
N ALA A 36 -15.52 13.83 -2.11
CA ALA A 36 -16.59 13.32 -2.95
C ALA A 36 -16.27 11.89 -3.39
N PRO A 37 -17.18 10.93 -3.12
CA PRO A 37 -16.86 9.53 -2.78
C PRO A 37 -15.56 9.13 -3.44
N THR A 38 -14.45 9.10 -2.70
CA THR A 38 -13.06 8.99 -3.22
C THR A 38 -13.01 7.99 -4.36
N CYS A 39 -13.21 8.51 -5.57
CA CYS A 39 -13.47 7.66 -6.71
C CYS A 39 -12.10 7.24 -7.17
N LEU A 40 -11.69 6.05 -6.72
CA LEU A 40 -10.42 5.46 -7.11
C LEU A 40 -10.31 5.53 -8.62
N THR A 41 -9.22 6.13 -9.09
CA THR A 41 -8.93 6.14 -10.52
C THR A 41 -8.82 4.69 -11.03
N SER A 42 -8.96 4.48 -12.35
CA SER A 42 -8.71 3.14 -12.92
C SER A 42 -7.32 2.63 -12.52
N CYS A 43 -6.30 3.51 -12.54
CA CYS A 43 -4.95 3.20 -12.09
C CYS A 43 -4.90 2.75 -10.62
N ASP A 44 -5.56 3.47 -9.70
CA ASP A 44 -5.61 3.08 -8.28
C ASP A 44 -6.27 1.71 -8.10
N ARG A 45 -7.33 1.43 -8.85
CA ARG A 45 -8.02 0.14 -8.81
C ARG A 45 -7.14 -0.99 -9.35
N HIS A 46 -6.42 -0.75 -10.45
CA HIS A 46 -5.47 -1.71 -11.02
C HIS A 46 -4.34 -2.01 -10.04
N ARG A 47 -3.78 -0.98 -9.40
CA ARG A 47 -2.74 -1.13 -8.40
C ARG A 47 -3.18 -1.98 -7.22
N LEU A 48 -4.39 -1.75 -6.70
CA LEU A 48 -4.97 -2.56 -5.63
C LEU A 48 -5.18 -4.01 -6.07
N SER A 49 -5.74 -4.23 -7.26
CA SER A 49 -6.01 -5.58 -7.80
C SER A 49 -4.73 -6.37 -8.05
N LEU A 50 -3.69 -5.71 -8.58
CA LEU A 50 -2.38 -6.30 -8.81
C LEU A 50 -1.72 -6.71 -7.48
N ASN A 51 -1.70 -5.81 -6.48
CA ASN A 51 -1.14 -6.12 -5.17
C ASN A 51 -1.88 -7.28 -4.47
N ALA A 52 -3.21 -7.31 -4.54
CA ALA A 52 -4.00 -8.41 -4.01
C ALA A 52 -3.66 -9.73 -4.71
N THR A 53 -3.55 -9.70 -6.04
CA THR A 53 -3.20 -10.86 -6.87
C THR A 53 -1.81 -11.40 -6.51
N LEU A 54 -0.81 -10.53 -6.41
CA LEU A 54 0.56 -10.89 -6.02
C LEU A 54 0.60 -11.49 -4.61
N THR A 55 -0.12 -10.88 -3.66
CA THR A 55 -0.23 -11.37 -2.29
C THR A 55 -0.84 -12.77 -2.24
N THR A 56 -1.95 -13.01 -2.96
CA THR A 56 -2.59 -14.33 -3.07
C THR A 56 -1.67 -15.37 -3.73
N ALA A 57 -0.83 -14.95 -4.69
CA ALA A 57 0.18 -15.80 -5.31
C ALA A 57 1.39 -16.07 -4.39
N GLY A 58 1.45 -15.48 -3.19
CA GLY A 58 2.58 -15.61 -2.26
C GLY A 58 3.83 -14.83 -2.67
N ILE A 59 3.67 -13.81 -3.52
CA ILE A 59 4.76 -12.97 -4.02
C ILE A 59 4.59 -11.59 -3.38
N PRO A 60 5.23 -11.29 -2.23
CA PRO A 60 5.20 -9.95 -1.68
C PRO A 60 5.96 -9.00 -2.63
N PRO A 61 5.40 -7.84 -2.99
CA PRO A 61 6.09 -6.88 -3.84
C PRO A 61 7.35 -6.35 -3.15
N HIS A 62 8.50 -6.44 -3.81
CA HIS A 62 9.75 -5.88 -3.32
C HIS A 62 9.73 -4.34 -3.51
N PRO A 63 10.38 -3.53 -2.66
CA PRO A 63 10.48 -2.08 -2.87
C PRO A 63 11.05 -1.70 -4.26
N ASP A 64 11.91 -2.53 -4.84
CA ASP A 64 12.45 -2.31 -6.18
C ASP A 64 11.42 -2.55 -7.31
N ASP A 65 10.30 -3.21 -7.01
CA ASP A 65 9.23 -3.49 -7.98
C ASP A 65 8.24 -2.32 -8.10
N MET A 66 8.38 -1.26 -7.32
CA MET A 66 7.38 -0.18 -7.29
C MET A 66 7.21 0.53 -8.64
N GLU A 67 8.31 0.76 -9.37
CA GLU A 67 8.24 1.34 -10.72
C GLU A 67 7.51 0.42 -11.70
N ALA A 68 7.73 -0.89 -11.60
CA ALA A 68 7.04 -1.88 -12.42
C ALA A 68 5.55 -1.92 -12.08
N ILE A 69 5.20 -1.84 -10.79
CA ILE A 69 3.81 -1.82 -10.31
C ILE A 69 3.10 -0.56 -10.80
N ASP A 70 3.71 0.61 -10.72
CA ASP A 70 3.11 1.86 -11.20
C ASP A 70 2.92 1.83 -12.72
N ALA A 71 3.90 1.34 -13.48
CA ALA A 71 3.79 1.15 -14.93
C ALA A 71 2.66 0.18 -15.31
N LEU A 72 2.55 -0.96 -14.62
CA LEU A 72 1.48 -1.94 -14.84
C LEU A 72 0.10 -1.40 -14.46
N SER A 73 0.03 -0.54 -13.44
CA SER A 73 -1.22 0.05 -12.97
C SER A 73 -1.77 1.10 -13.94
N ALA A 74 -0.91 1.76 -14.69
CA ALA A 74 -1.29 2.74 -15.72
C ALA A 74 -1.84 2.11 -17.02
N LEU A 75 -1.73 0.79 -17.17
CA LEU A 75 -2.26 0.07 -18.33
C LEU A 75 -3.79 0.06 -18.33
N ASP A 76 -4.39 -0.09 -19.51
CA ASP A 76 -5.85 -0.17 -19.64
C ASP A 76 -6.42 -1.45 -19.03
N ASP A 77 -7.73 -1.43 -18.78
CA ASP A 77 -8.46 -2.49 -18.09
C ASP A 77 -8.29 -3.88 -18.77
N THR A 78 -8.13 -3.93 -20.10
CA THR A 78 -7.98 -5.19 -20.84
C THR A 78 -6.62 -5.83 -20.53
N VAL A 79 -5.56 -5.02 -20.57
CA VAL A 79 -4.20 -5.47 -20.28
C VAL A 79 -4.05 -5.83 -18.80
N ALA A 80 -4.59 -5.00 -17.90
CA ALA A 80 -4.59 -5.27 -16.47
C ALA A 80 -5.29 -6.60 -16.13
N LEU A 81 -6.40 -6.93 -16.81
CA LEU A 81 -7.09 -8.21 -16.63
C LEU A 81 -6.27 -9.40 -17.14
N ALA A 82 -5.59 -9.25 -18.28
CA ALA A 82 -4.74 -10.30 -18.83
C ALA A 82 -3.58 -10.65 -17.90
N VAL A 83 -2.90 -9.63 -17.34
CA VAL A 83 -1.80 -9.82 -16.37
C VAL A 83 -2.29 -10.56 -15.13
N GLN A 84 -3.44 -10.15 -14.56
CA GLN A 84 -4.03 -10.83 -13.40
C GLN A 84 -4.35 -12.30 -13.70
N ARG A 85 -4.90 -12.59 -14.88
CA ARG A 85 -5.16 -13.98 -15.30
C ARG A 85 -3.87 -14.79 -15.37
N TRP A 86 -2.78 -14.25 -15.89
CA TRP A 86 -1.50 -14.97 -15.92
C TRP A 86 -0.96 -15.25 -14.53
N LEU A 87 -1.00 -14.26 -13.64
CA LEU A 87 -0.57 -14.42 -12.26
C LEU A 87 -1.40 -15.47 -11.51
N MET A 88 -2.72 -15.50 -11.74
CA MET A 88 -3.64 -16.48 -11.14
C MET A 88 -3.58 -17.87 -11.79
N SER A 89 -3.25 -17.93 -13.08
CA SER A 89 -3.15 -19.18 -13.83
C SER A 89 -1.77 -19.84 -13.66
N ARG A 90 -0.87 -19.27 -12.85
CA ARG A 90 0.40 -19.91 -12.53
C ARG A 90 0.13 -21.30 -11.95
N PRO A 91 0.52 -22.39 -12.64
CA PRO A 91 0.53 -23.69 -12.01
C PRO A 91 1.50 -23.61 -10.82
N ALA A 92 1.06 -24.07 -9.64
CA ALA A 92 1.88 -24.12 -8.43
C ALA A 92 3.15 -24.99 -8.56
N VAL A 93 3.36 -25.61 -9.72
CA VAL A 93 4.51 -26.45 -10.03
C VAL A 93 5.46 -25.62 -10.89
N LEU A 94 6.50 -25.06 -10.26
CA LEU A 94 7.83 -24.72 -10.79
C LEU A 94 8.52 -23.74 -9.82
N PHE A 95 8.58 -24.12 -8.54
CA PHE A 95 9.69 -23.74 -7.66
C PHE A 95 10.16 -25.05 -7.02
N GLY A 96 10.96 -25.79 -7.79
CA GLY A 96 11.76 -26.92 -7.33
C GLY A 96 13.23 -26.55 -7.43
#